data_AF-A0AAQ3X894-F1
#
_entry.id   AF-A0AAQ3X894-F1
#
_cell.length_a   1.000
_cell.length_b   1.000
_cell.length_c   1.000
_cell.angle_alpha   90.00
_cell.angle_beta   90.00
_cell.angle_gamma   90.00
#
_symmetry.space_group_name_H-M   'P 1'
#
loop_
_entity.id
_entity.type
_entity.pdbx_description
1 polymer ?
#
loop_
_entity_poly.entity_id
_entity_poly.type
_entity_poly.pdbx_seq_one_letter_code
_entity_poly.pdbx_strand_id
1 'polypeptide(L)'
;MACASPSIKAVPLKFGSKAFGKSSVPDHLKSAVCFPVSQTSADGLCYPIRVSALKGRGLTATVSSTNGRVKVPVFCAPGNPGIAQSGDATCIPDLDITNSNAVISFCHNWGVGLVVIGPEAPLVAGLANDLVKAGIPTFGPSSEAAELEGSKDFMKKLCDKYNIPTAKVLPLLFFEAIVQSLCLADNLDQFHISISRWHVEVPAGLEERAGAELLAPPGAVRAEQRGVARRGRRPGAVGDGAAARAEAEGTHSDSRRWRGRINAESGEAYRTFTNPADAKQYIKDQGAPIVVKADGLAAGKGVVVAMTSDEAFEAIDTMLVEGSFDSAGSRIIIEEFLEGEEASFFALVDGETALPLESAQDHKRVGDGDVGPNTSGMGAYSPAPIVTEELKKKVMESIILPTVKGMAAEGCKFVGVLYAGLMIGKSGVPKLIEYNVRFGDPECQVLMMRLESDLAQVLLAACQGELGKVSLTWSPELATVVVMASEGYPGAYKKGTVIKNLDEAEQVSPAVKIFHAGTAFDTYGNFVAAGGRVLGVTAKGKDIEEARAKAYDALDVVDWPEGFYRHDIGWRALRHRHMAAH
;
A
#
# COMPACT_ATOMS: atom_id res chain seq x y z
N MET A 1 53.81 -12.24 13.48
CA MET A 1 53.76 -10.84 13.95
C MET A 1 52.52 -10.21 13.38
N ALA A 2 51.59 -9.82 14.23
CA ALA A 2 50.36 -9.14 13.86
C ALA A 2 50.66 -7.73 13.34
N CYS A 3 50.05 -7.33 12.22
CA CYS A 3 49.99 -5.93 11.81
C CYS A 3 48.51 -5.51 11.78
N ALA A 4 48.26 -4.43 12.50
CA ALA A 4 46.97 -3.97 12.99
C ALA A 4 46.15 -3.25 11.92
N SER A 5 44.84 -3.50 11.92
CA SER A 5 43.82 -2.68 11.27
C SER A 5 43.73 -1.31 11.96
N PRO A 6 43.69 -0.18 11.23
CA PRO A 6 43.46 1.11 11.85
C PRO A 6 41.98 1.21 12.27
N SER A 7 41.75 1.09 13.57
CA SER A 7 40.50 1.45 14.22
C SER A 7 40.15 2.92 13.94
N ILE A 8 39.07 3.16 13.20
CA ILE A 8 38.46 4.49 13.05
C ILE A 8 37.98 4.91 14.43
N LYS A 9 38.72 5.82 15.08
CA LYS A 9 38.29 6.46 16.32
C LYS A 9 37.12 7.38 16.02
N ALA A 10 35.97 7.11 16.62
CA ALA A 10 34.87 8.07 16.71
C ALA A 10 35.43 9.40 17.25
N VAL A 11 35.32 10.46 16.46
CA VAL A 11 35.66 11.82 16.89
C VAL A 11 34.46 12.34 17.68
N PRO A 12 34.58 12.59 19.00
CA PRO A 12 33.48 13.18 19.76
C PRO A 12 33.35 14.65 19.35
N LEU A 13 32.25 15.00 18.67
CA LEU A 13 31.87 16.40 18.44
C LEU A 13 31.51 17.05 19.77
N LYS A 14 32.46 17.81 20.35
CA LYS A 14 32.22 18.68 21.51
C LYS A 14 31.36 19.86 21.07
N PHE A 15 30.08 19.87 21.40
CA PHE A 15 29.26 21.07 21.30
C PHE A 15 29.55 22.01 22.47
N GLY A 16 30.04 23.21 22.16
CA GLY A 16 30.29 24.26 23.13
C GLY A 16 28.98 24.80 23.70
N SER A 17 28.81 24.70 25.02
CA SER A 17 27.72 25.31 25.76
C SER A 17 27.89 26.83 25.84
N LYS A 18 27.35 27.59 24.90
CA LYS A 18 27.13 29.04 25.07
C LYS A 18 25.79 29.50 24.50
N ALA A 19 24.92 29.88 25.44
CA ALA A 19 23.82 30.84 25.34
C ALA A 19 22.86 30.72 24.15
N PHE A 20 21.87 29.82 24.27
CA PHE A 20 20.61 29.95 23.54
C PHE A 20 19.82 31.11 24.15
N GLY A 21 19.73 32.23 23.42
CA GLY A 21 18.74 33.27 23.68
C GLY A 21 17.33 32.70 23.48
N LYS A 22 16.38 33.12 24.32
CA LYS A 22 14.98 32.68 24.32
C LYS A 22 14.36 32.83 22.91
N SER A 23 14.12 31.73 22.19
CA SER A 23 13.32 31.69 20.97
C SER A 23 12.50 30.40 20.89
N SER A 24 11.28 30.52 20.35
CA SER A 24 10.17 29.57 20.41
C SER A 24 10.25 28.46 19.37
N VAL A 25 11.03 27.42 19.66
CA VAL A 25 10.75 26.04 19.22
C VAL A 25 9.72 25.48 20.22
N PRO A 26 8.72 24.65 19.84
CA PRO A 26 7.98 23.91 20.86
C PRO A 26 9.01 23.17 21.71
N ASP A 27 9.02 23.35 23.04
CA ASP A 27 10.13 22.92 23.93
C ASP A 27 10.54 21.43 23.78
N HIS A 28 9.72 20.62 23.10
CA HIS A 28 9.87 19.19 22.85
C HIS A 28 10.50 18.79 21.49
N LEU A 29 10.49 19.60 20.43
CA LEU A 29 11.03 19.18 19.12
C LEU A 29 12.50 19.58 18.94
N LYS A 30 13.42 18.72 19.42
CA LYS A 30 14.88 18.98 19.38
C LYS A 30 15.59 18.36 18.16
N SER A 31 15.10 17.23 17.65
CA SER A 31 15.57 16.55 16.42
C SER A 31 14.49 15.60 15.90
N ALA A 32 14.59 15.13 14.65
CA ALA A 32 13.66 14.15 14.08
C ALA A 32 14.40 12.95 13.48
N VAL A 33 13.84 11.75 13.63
CA VAL A 33 14.29 10.53 12.94
C VAL A 33 13.22 10.15 11.92
N CYS A 34 13.64 9.93 10.68
CA CYS A 34 12.77 9.44 9.64
C CYS A 34 13.29 8.11 9.08
N PHE A 35 12.45 7.09 9.08
CA PHE A 35 12.66 5.89 8.30
C PHE A 35 12.16 6.15 6.87
N PRO A 36 12.96 5.83 5.84
CA PRO A 36 12.57 6.09 4.47
C PRO A 36 11.29 5.36 4.07
N VAL A 37 10.49 5.98 3.19
CA VAL A 37 9.13 5.55 2.80
C VAL A 37 9.03 4.08 2.37
N SER A 38 10.09 3.51 1.79
CA SER A 38 10.13 2.08 1.46
C SER A 38 11.43 1.43 1.91
N GLN A 39 11.34 0.27 2.58
CA GLN A 39 12.45 -0.65 2.88
C GLN A 39 12.07 -2.12 2.63
N THR A 40 10.86 -2.40 2.14
CA THR A 40 10.47 -3.78 1.86
C THR A 40 11.16 -4.23 0.58
N SER A 41 12.17 -5.08 0.78
CA SER A 41 13.10 -5.59 -0.23
C SER A 41 13.94 -4.48 -0.89
N ALA A 42 15.00 -4.86 -1.60
CA ALA A 42 15.88 -3.93 -2.30
C ALA A 42 15.17 -3.03 -3.34
N ASP A 43 13.85 -3.13 -3.51
CA ASP A 43 13.07 -2.54 -4.59
C ASP A 43 12.29 -1.25 -4.18
N GLY A 44 12.48 -0.79 -2.95
CA GLY A 44 11.86 0.42 -2.40
C GLY A 44 12.60 1.73 -2.72
N LEU A 45 11.89 2.80 -3.10
CA LEU A 45 12.50 4.13 -3.12
C LEU A 45 12.58 4.74 -1.71
N CYS A 46 13.78 5.23 -1.37
CA CYS A 46 14.19 5.57 -0.02
C CYS A 46 14.34 7.09 0.11
N TYR A 47 13.37 7.76 0.75
CA TYR A 47 13.45 9.20 1.02
C TYR A 47 13.20 9.51 2.47
N PRO A 48 13.95 10.45 3.08
CA PRO A 48 13.45 11.08 4.28
C PRO A 48 12.17 11.80 3.87
N ILE A 49 11.10 11.58 4.63
CA ILE A 49 9.91 12.41 4.52
C ILE A 49 10.38 13.86 4.68
N ARG A 50 10.21 14.62 3.59
CA ARG A 50 10.73 15.97 3.45
C ARG A 50 10.03 16.86 4.46
N VAL A 51 10.60 16.98 5.65
CA VAL A 51 10.25 18.04 6.57
C VAL A 51 10.93 19.27 6.01
N SER A 52 10.30 20.03 5.08
CA SER A 52 10.62 21.45 4.83
C SER A 52 9.89 22.19 3.74
N ALA A 53 9.63 23.47 4.04
CA ALA A 53 9.20 24.51 3.12
C ALA A 53 10.32 24.92 2.14
N LEU A 54 9.98 24.96 0.85
CA LEU A 54 10.86 25.29 -0.27
C LEU A 54 11.20 26.80 -0.36
N LYS A 55 12.50 27.11 -0.49
CA LYS A 55 13.02 28.01 -1.54
C LYS A 55 14.53 27.79 -1.72
N GLY A 56 14.90 27.14 -2.83
CA GLY A 56 16.27 27.05 -3.36
C GLY A 56 17.08 25.84 -2.87
N ARG A 57 17.43 24.94 -3.81
CA ARG A 57 18.50 23.93 -3.79
C ARG A 57 18.82 23.34 -2.40
N GLY A 58 18.15 22.25 -2.04
CA GLY A 58 18.34 21.49 -0.78
C GLY A 58 17.02 21.18 -0.07
N LEU A 59 16.91 19.96 0.47
CA LEU A 59 15.75 19.38 1.16
C LEU A 59 15.86 19.50 2.71
N THR A 60 16.14 20.68 3.29
CA THR A 60 16.50 20.79 4.72
C THR A 60 15.38 21.11 5.72
N ALA A 61 14.90 20.17 6.54
CA ALA A 61 14.68 20.35 8.00
C ALA A 61 14.32 21.73 8.62
N THR A 62 13.25 22.46 8.27
CA THR A 62 13.02 23.85 8.75
C THR A 62 11.71 24.00 9.51
N VAL A 63 11.80 24.24 10.83
CA VAL A 63 10.69 24.72 11.67
C VAL A 63 10.73 26.25 11.70
N SER A 64 9.67 26.91 11.21
CA SER A 64 9.56 28.37 11.20
C SER A 64 8.95 28.87 12.52
N SER A 65 9.69 29.70 13.25
CA SER A 65 9.20 30.49 14.38
C SER A 65 9.23 31.97 14.03
N THR A 66 8.35 32.77 14.65
CA THR A 66 8.07 34.18 14.36
C THR A 66 9.26 35.15 14.48
N ASN A 67 10.46 34.65 14.80
CA ASN A 67 11.71 35.43 14.89
C ASN A 67 12.93 34.77 14.19
N GLY A 68 12.76 33.78 13.31
CA GLY A 68 13.85 33.17 12.53
C GLY A 68 13.66 31.67 12.27
N ARG A 69 14.31 31.15 11.21
CA ARG A 69 14.29 29.73 10.84
C ARG A 69 15.27 28.95 11.72
N VAL A 70 14.79 27.94 12.46
CA VAL A 70 15.64 27.02 13.23
C VAL A 70 15.75 25.70 12.45
N LYS A 71 16.97 25.31 12.09
CA LYS A 71 17.23 24.00 11.47
C LYS A 71 17.13 22.92 12.54
N VAL A 72 16.25 21.93 12.33
CA VAL A 72 16.15 20.75 13.18
C VAL A 72 17.02 19.65 12.57
N PRO A 73 17.93 19.01 13.32
CA PRO A 73 18.69 17.86 12.81
C PRO A 73 17.75 16.74 12.38
N VAL A 74 17.92 16.25 11.15
CA VAL A 74 17.20 15.08 10.62
C VAL A 74 18.16 13.90 10.56
N PHE A 75 17.76 12.79 11.16
CA PHE A 75 18.43 11.50 11.01
C PHE A 75 17.62 10.59 10.09
N CYS A 76 18.30 9.80 9.26
CA CYS A 76 17.66 8.79 8.43
C CYS A 76 18.32 7.44 8.63
N ALA A 77 17.54 6.41 8.96
CA ALA A 77 18.05 5.07 9.26
C ALA A 77 17.42 4.00 8.35
N PRO A 78 18.22 3.20 7.61
CA PRO A 78 19.67 3.35 7.40
C PRO A 78 20.01 4.52 6.46
N GLY A 79 19.03 5.00 5.70
CA GLY A 79 19.22 5.98 4.62
C GLY A 79 19.84 5.35 3.36
N ASN A 80 20.29 6.21 2.45
CA ASN A 80 20.98 5.79 1.23
C ASN A 80 21.99 6.88 0.78
N PRO A 81 22.86 6.60 -0.20
CA PRO A 81 23.83 7.57 -0.73
C PRO A 81 23.25 8.94 -1.11
N GLY A 82 22.10 8.98 -1.78
CA GLY A 82 21.47 10.24 -2.18
C GLY A 82 21.04 11.08 -0.98
N ILE A 83 20.52 10.43 0.07
CA ILE A 83 20.19 11.10 1.33
C ILE A 83 21.47 11.60 2.01
N ALA A 84 22.50 10.77 2.08
CA ALA A 84 23.78 11.13 2.71
C ALA A 84 24.45 12.34 2.03
N GLN A 85 24.37 12.43 0.70
CA GLN A 85 24.95 13.54 -0.07
C GLN A 85 24.08 14.80 -0.13
N SER A 86 22.78 14.71 0.17
CA SER A 86 21.87 15.87 0.14
C SER A 86 22.31 17.02 1.05
N GLY A 87 23.06 16.72 2.13
CA GLY A 87 23.41 17.68 3.17
C GLY A 87 22.26 18.01 4.13
N ASP A 88 21.11 17.34 3.96
CA ASP A 88 19.87 17.66 4.65
C ASP A 88 19.52 16.70 5.80
N ALA A 89 20.04 15.48 5.74
CA ALA A 89 19.86 14.46 6.75
C ALA A 89 21.17 13.71 7.00
N THR A 90 21.35 13.23 8.22
CA THR A 90 22.46 12.35 8.60
C THR A 90 22.00 10.91 8.51
N CYS A 91 22.60 10.12 7.62
CA CYS A 91 22.31 8.69 7.51
C CYS A 91 22.95 7.93 8.68
N ILE A 92 22.22 6.98 9.26
CA ILE A 92 22.65 6.12 10.37
C ILE A 92 22.56 4.66 9.90
N PRO A 93 23.53 4.19 9.09
CA PRO A 93 23.44 2.89 8.44
C PRO A 93 23.46 1.70 9.42
N ASP A 94 24.09 1.89 10.58
CA ASP A 94 24.27 0.84 11.58
C ASP A 94 23.10 0.72 12.58
N LEU A 95 22.08 1.59 12.47
CA LEU A 95 20.90 1.49 13.33
C LEU A 95 19.95 0.41 12.80
N ASP A 96 19.90 -0.72 13.49
CA ASP A 96 18.93 -1.77 13.23
C ASP A 96 17.51 -1.30 13.58
N ILE A 97 16.73 -1.00 12.55
CA ILE A 97 15.36 -0.49 12.69
C ILE A 97 14.35 -1.58 13.06
N THR A 98 14.75 -2.86 12.99
CA THR A 98 13.92 -4.00 13.40
C THR A 98 14.01 -4.26 14.91
N ASN A 99 14.96 -3.59 15.58
CA ASN A 99 15.17 -3.69 17.02
C ASN A 99 14.67 -2.42 17.72
N SER A 100 13.46 -2.48 18.28
CA SER A 100 12.84 -1.35 19.00
C SER A 100 13.74 -0.75 20.09
N ASN A 101 14.48 -1.58 20.85
CA ASN A 101 15.35 -1.09 21.92
C ASN A 101 16.52 -0.27 21.38
N ALA A 102 17.08 -0.66 20.22
CA ALA A 102 18.14 0.10 19.57
C ALA A 102 17.64 1.47 19.12
N VAL A 103 16.45 1.52 18.50
CA VAL A 103 15.81 2.78 18.05
C VAL A 103 15.47 3.68 19.23
N ILE A 104 14.86 3.16 20.29
CA ILE A 104 14.53 3.92 21.51
C ILE A 104 15.79 4.50 22.15
N SER A 105 16.83 3.68 22.29
CA SER A 105 18.11 4.12 22.86
C SER A 105 18.74 5.24 22.03
N PHE A 106 18.71 5.12 20.71
CA PHE A 106 19.15 6.18 19.81
C PHE A 106 18.33 7.47 20.03
N CYS A 107 17.00 7.36 20.07
CA CYS A 107 16.11 8.50 20.25
C CYS A 107 16.39 9.26 21.55
N HIS A 108 16.56 8.56 22.68
CA HIS A 108 16.90 9.20 23.95
C HIS A 108 18.29 9.84 23.95
N ASN A 109 19.30 9.17 23.39
CA ASN A 109 20.67 9.68 23.33
C ASN A 109 20.80 10.96 22.50
N TRP A 110 20.02 11.07 21.42
CA TRP A 110 20.08 12.21 20.49
C TRP A 110 18.93 13.20 20.68
N GLY A 111 18.10 13.02 21.70
CA GLY A 111 16.97 13.90 22.02
C GLY A 111 15.95 14.02 20.90
N VAL A 112 15.61 12.90 20.26
CA VAL A 112 14.66 12.85 19.13
C VAL A 112 13.25 13.18 19.63
N GLY A 113 12.67 14.23 19.05
CA GLY A 113 11.33 14.73 19.38
C GLY A 113 10.23 14.29 18.43
N LEU A 114 10.57 13.60 17.33
CA LEU A 114 9.62 12.98 16.41
C LEU A 114 10.28 11.82 15.67
N VAL A 115 9.63 10.66 15.65
CA VAL A 115 9.97 9.53 14.78
C VAL A 115 8.90 9.40 13.70
N VAL A 116 9.32 9.27 12.44
CA VAL A 116 8.42 9.05 11.31
C VAL A 116 8.74 7.72 10.65
N ILE A 117 7.78 6.79 10.65
CA ILE A 117 7.98 5.44 10.11
C ILE A 117 7.48 5.37 8.67
N GLY A 118 8.42 5.25 7.73
CA GLY A 118 8.15 5.07 6.32
C GLY A 118 7.72 3.65 5.94
N PRO A 119 8.51 2.59 6.23
CA PRO A 119 8.24 1.27 5.70
C PRO A 119 7.18 0.51 6.51
N GLU A 120 6.44 -0.38 5.85
CA GLU A 120 5.36 -1.16 6.47
C GLU A 120 5.86 -2.20 7.50
N ALA A 121 7.03 -2.80 7.27
CA ALA A 121 7.50 -3.92 8.11
C ALA A 121 7.72 -3.52 9.58
N PRO A 122 8.39 -2.39 9.92
CA PRO A 122 8.47 -1.93 11.31
C PRO A 122 7.13 -1.55 11.94
N LEU A 123 6.14 -1.12 11.14
CA LEU A 123 4.79 -0.80 11.63
C LEU A 123 4.10 -2.08 12.09
N VAL A 124 4.08 -3.11 11.23
CA VAL A 124 3.49 -4.42 11.55
C VAL A 124 4.24 -5.10 12.71
N ALA A 125 5.56 -4.90 12.82
CA ALA A 125 6.36 -5.43 13.93
C ALA A 125 6.11 -4.72 15.28
N GLY A 126 5.41 -3.58 15.29
CA GLY A 126 5.06 -2.86 16.52
C GLY A 126 6.06 -1.81 17.00
N LEU A 127 6.98 -1.35 16.13
CA LEU A 127 7.93 -0.29 16.49
C LEU A 127 7.22 0.98 16.98
N ALA A 128 6.09 1.33 16.35
CA ALA A 128 5.28 2.47 16.77
C ALA A 128 4.73 2.30 18.20
N ASN A 129 4.23 1.11 18.54
CA ASN A 129 3.73 0.80 19.89
C ASN A 129 4.84 1.03 20.94
N ASP A 130 6.04 0.52 20.68
CA ASP A 130 7.16 0.58 21.61
C ASP A 130 7.68 2.02 21.80
N LEU A 131 7.79 2.80 20.73
CA LEU A 131 8.22 4.20 20.80
C LEU A 131 7.21 5.08 21.55
N VAL A 132 5.91 4.91 21.28
CA VAL A 132 4.85 5.63 21.99
C VAL A 132 4.87 5.26 23.48
N LYS A 133 5.03 3.98 23.81
CA LYS A 133 5.17 3.51 25.20
C LYS A 133 6.39 4.10 25.90
N ALA A 134 7.48 4.36 25.16
CA ALA A 134 8.67 5.04 25.66
C ALA A 134 8.54 6.58 25.74
N GLY A 135 7.37 7.14 25.40
CA GLY A 135 7.11 8.58 25.43
C GLY A 135 7.73 9.36 24.27
N ILE A 136 8.06 8.69 23.17
CA ILE A 136 8.64 9.30 21.97
C ILE A 136 7.51 9.57 20.95
N PRO A 137 7.25 10.83 20.56
CA PRO A 137 6.26 11.14 19.53
C PRO A 137 6.55 10.40 18.24
N THR A 138 5.57 9.62 17.76
CA THR A 138 5.76 8.70 16.64
C THR A 138 4.62 8.83 15.64
N PHE A 139 4.97 9.17 14.41
CA PHE A 139 4.07 9.19 13.28
C PHE A 139 4.16 7.88 12.51
N GLY A 140 3.15 7.05 12.68
CA GLY A 140 3.04 5.71 12.11
C GLY A 140 2.02 4.91 12.92
N PRO A 141 1.19 4.08 12.28
CA PRO A 141 0.14 3.35 12.97
C PRO A 141 0.72 2.33 13.94
N SER A 142 -0.05 1.99 14.96
CA SER A 142 0.25 0.83 15.80
C SER A 142 0.19 -0.46 14.97
N SER A 143 0.80 -1.55 15.44
CA SER A 143 0.73 -2.85 14.76
C SER A 143 -0.72 -3.32 14.52
N GLU A 144 -1.63 -3.05 15.46
CA GLU A 144 -3.06 -3.35 15.33
C GLU A 144 -3.71 -2.53 14.21
N ALA A 145 -3.37 -1.24 14.12
CA ALA A 145 -3.87 -0.37 13.07
C ALA A 145 -3.23 -0.68 11.70
N ALA A 146 -1.99 -1.17 11.69
CA ALA A 146 -1.26 -1.57 10.49
C ALA A 146 -1.82 -2.86 9.84
N GLU A 147 -2.65 -3.63 10.55
CA GLU A 147 -3.38 -4.77 9.96
C GLU A 147 -4.33 -4.35 8.82
N LEU A 148 -4.67 -3.06 8.68
CA LEU A 148 -5.38 -2.55 7.49
C LEU A 148 -4.64 -2.86 6.17
N GLU A 149 -3.31 -2.87 6.19
CA GLU A 149 -2.47 -3.31 5.06
C GLU A 149 -1.99 -4.75 5.25
N GLY A 150 -1.67 -5.14 6.49
CA GLY A 150 -1.13 -6.45 6.83
C GLY A 150 -2.09 -7.62 6.65
N SER A 151 -3.41 -7.38 6.69
CA SER A 151 -4.43 -8.40 6.45
C SER A 151 -5.58 -7.83 5.62
N LYS A 152 -5.72 -8.36 4.41
CA LYS A 152 -6.81 -8.00 3.50
C LYS A 152 -8.15 -8.52 4.04
N ASP A 153 -8.14 -9.67 4.73
CA ASP A 153 -9.31 -10.20 5.44
C ASP A 153 -9.79 -9.23 6.54
N PHE A 154 -8.87 -8.72 7.36
CA PHE A 154 -9.18 -7.72 8.37
C PHE A 154 -9.81 -6.45 7.75
N MET A 155 -9.14 -5.90 6.73
CA MET A 155 -9.59 -4.69 6.03
C MET A 155 -11.01 -4.86 5.48
N LYS A 156 -11.31 -5.99 4.83
CA LYS A 156 -12.61 -6.22 4.24
C LYS A 156 -13.72 -6.41 5.28
N LYS A 157 -13.45 -7.13 6.39
CA LYS A 157 -14.41 -7.23 7.51
C LYS A 157 -14.73 -5.87 8.13
N LEU A 158 -13.74 -4.99 8.23
CA LEU A 158 -13.97 -3.61 8.64
C LEU A 158 -14.86 -2.89 7.62
N CYS A 159 -14.59 -3.06 6.33
CA CYS A 159 -15.41 -2.46 5.28
C CYS A 159 -16.88 -2.89 5.35
N ASP A 160 -17.13 -4.18 5.53
CA ASP A 160 -18.47 -4.74 5.64
C ASP A 160 -19.19 -4.20 6.89
N LYS A 161 -18.51 -4.22 8.05
CA LYS A 161 -19.08 -3.77 9.33
C LYS A 161 -19.45 -2.28 9.31
N TYR A 162 -18.64 -1.45 8.64
CA TYR A 162 -18.79 0.00 8.63
C TYR A 162 -19.36 0.55 7.31
N ASN A 163 -19.89 -0.32 6.44
CA ASN A 163 -20.49 0.03 5.15
C ASN A 163 -19.56 0.86 4.24
N ILE A 164 -18.27 0.56 4.24
CA ILE A 164 -17.29 1.21 3.38
C ILE A 164 -17.34 0.55 1.99
N PRO A 165 -17.52 1.31 0.90
CA PRO A 165 -17.59 0.75 -0.46
C PRO A 165 -16.27 0.06 -0.84
N THR A 166 -16.33 -1.24 -1.14
CA THR A 166 -15.19 -2.03 -1.65
C THR A 166 -15.68 -3.08 -2.67
N ALA A 167 -14.75 -3.79 -3.33
CA ALA A 167 -15.05 -4.94 -4.18
C ALA A 167 -15.77 -6.03 -3.37
N LYS A 168 -16.89 -6.55 -3.92
CA LYS A 168 -17.72 -7.62 -3.34
C LYS A 168 -17.45 -8.99 -4.00
N VAL A 169 -18.01 -10.07 -3.45
CA VAL A 169 -18.24 -11.32 -4.20
C VAL A 169 -19.46 -11.11 -5.06
N LEU A 170 -19.41 -11.55 -6.32
CA LEU A 170 -20.59 -11.74 -7.13
C LEU A 170 -21.51 -12.72 -6.39
N PRO A 171 -22.69 -12.31 -5.88
CA PRO A 171 -23.57 -13.27 -5.27
C PRO A 171 -23.96 -14.29 -6.34
N LEU A 172 -23.81 -15.58 -6.01
CA LEU A 172 -24.41 -16.72 -6.74
C LEU A 172 -25.94 -16.55 -6.98
N LEU A 173 -26.54 -15.51 -6.40
CA LEU A 173 -27.96 -15.20 -6.40
C LEU A 173 -28.37 -14.14 -7.44
N PHE A 174 -27.50 -13.77 -8.39
CA PHE A 174 -27.93 -12.87 -9.49
C PHE A 174 -29.05 -13.51 -10.34
N PHE A 175 -29.21 -14.84 -10.29
CA PHE A 175 -30.35 -15.52 -10.90
C PHE A 175 -31.62 -15.43 -10.04
N GLU A 176 -31.54 -15.60 -8.72
CA GLU A 176 -32.73 -15.55 -7.84
C GLU A 176 -33.34 -14.15 -7.76
N ALA A 177 -32.51 -13.09 -7.68
CA ALA A 177 -33.02 -11.72 -7.61
C ALA A 177 -33.65 -11.25 -8.94
N ILE A 178 -33.09 -11.65 -10.09
CA ILE A 178 -33.69 -11.39 -11.40
C ILE A 178 -34.99 -12.17 -11.55
N VAL A 179 -35.03 -13.45 -11.15
CA VAL A 179 -36.26 -14.25 -11.16
C VAL A 179 -37.32 -13.64 -10.24
N GLN A 180 -36.96 -13.14 -9.06
CA GLN A 180 -37.90 -12.49 -8.14
C GLN A 180 -38.43 -11.15 -8.69
N SER A 181 -37.59 -10.35 -9.33
CA SER A 181 -38.02 -9.11 -9.98
C SER A 181 -38.85 -9.35 -11.25
N LEU A 182 -38.57 -10.41 -12.02
CA LEU A 182 -39.39 -10.82 -13.16
C LEU A 182 -40.73 -11.41 -12.70
N CYS A 183 -40.77 -12.18 -11.59
CA CYS A 183 -42.01 -12.68 -10.99
C CYS A 183 -42.90 -11.58 -10.39
N LEU A 184 -42.34 -10.43 -10.02
CA LEU A 184 -43.11 -9.26 -9.55
C LEU A 184 -43.64 -8.38 -10.70
N ALA A 185 -43.10 -8.54 -11.91
CA ALA A 185 -43.48 -7.76 -13.08
C ALA A 185 -44.65 -8.40 -13.87
N ASP A 186 -44.87 -9.71 -13.73
CA ASP A 186 -45.95 -10.41 -14.42
C ASP A 186 -47.02 -10.93 -13.44
N ASN A 187 -48.21 -10.40 -13.61
CA ASN A 187 -49.42 -10.69 -12.86
C ASN A 187 -49.91 -12.12 -13.16
N LEU A 188 -49.40 -13.16 -12.47
CA LEU A 188 -49.76 -14.55 -12.78
C LEU A 188 -49.96 -15.45 -11.54
N ASP A 189 -51.25 -15.69 -11.25
CA ASP A 189 -51.83 -16.73 -10.37
C ASP A 189 -51.61 -18.19 -10.85
N GLN A 190 -50.51 -18.53 -11.54
CA GLN A 190 -50.39 -19.86 -12.17
C GLN A 190 -49.05 -20.62 -12.07
N PHE A 191 -48.07 -20.19 -11.28
CA PHE A 191 -46.80 -20.92 -11.19
C PHE A 191 -46.43 -21.32 -9.75
N HIS A 192 -46.61 -22.60 -9.44
CA HIS A 192 -45.97 -23.25 -8.28
C HIS A 192 -44.62 -23.83 -8.73
N ILE A 193 -43.53 -23.15 -8.40
CA ILE A 193 -42.17 -23.68 -8.56
C ILE A 193 -41.74 -24.28 -7.23
N SER A 194 -41.59 -25.61 -7.19
CA SER A 194 -40.95 -26.33 -6.07
C SER A 194 -39.51 -26.65 -6.47
N ILE A 195 -38.55 -26.04 -5.78
CA ILE A 195 -37.12 -26.31 -6.00
C ILE A 195 -36.73 -27.53 -5.19
N SER A 196 -36.71 -28.70 -5.83
CA SER A 196 -35.91 -29.82 -5.35
C SER A 196 -35.26 -30.56 -6.51
N ARG A 197 -33.93 -30.48 -6.56
CA ARG A 197 -33.00 -31.31 -7.34
C ARG A 197 -33.16 -31.29 -8.87
N TRP A 198 -32.25 -30.54 -9.52
CA TRP A 198 -31.76 -30.67 -10.90
C TRP A 198 -32.43 -31.75 -11.79
N HIS A 199 -33.49 -31.35 -12.49
CA HIS A 199 -33.87 -31.78 -13.84
C HIS A 199 -35.00 -30.86 -14.33
N VAL A 200 -34.83 -30.23 -15.49
CA VAL A 200 -35.91 -29.52 -16.18
C VAL A 200 -36.60 -30.52 -17.12
N GLU A 201 -37.81 -30.95 -16.79
CA GLU A 201 -38.69 -31.61 -17.75
C GLU A 201 -39.49 -30.54 -18.51
N VAL A 202 -39.39 -30.56 -19.84
CA VAL A 202 -40.23 -29.76 -20.72
C VAL A 202 -41.56 -30.51 -20.91
N PRO A 203 -42.72 -29.88 -20.69
CA PRO A 203 -44.01 -30.53 -20.92
C PRO A 203 -44.21 -30.89 -22.40
N ALA A 204 -44.69 -32.10 -22.67
CA ALA A 204 -45.02 -32.56 -24.01
C ALA A 204 -46.21 -31.76 -24.57
N GLY A 205 -46.00 -31.03 -25.66
CA GLY A 205 -47.07 -30.36 -26.39
C GLY A 205 -46.62 -29.12 -27.16
N LEU A 206 -45.72 -29.28 -28.13
CA LEU A 206 -45.51 -28.34 -29.25
C LEU A 206 -44.58 -29.02 -30.28
N GLU A 207 -45.11 -30.02 -30.98
CA GLU A 207 -44.57 -30.47 -32.26
C GLU A 207 -45.37 -29.81 -33.39
N GLU A 208 -44.76 -28.90 -34.16
CA GLU A 208 -44.87 -28.94 -35.62
C GLU A 208 -43.86 -28.00 -36.30
N ARG A 209 -42.87 -28.59 -37.00
CA ARG A 209 -42.41 -28.34 -38.39
C ARG A 209 -40.88 -28.31 -38.59
N ALA A 210 -40.42 -29.42 -39.16
CA ALA A 210 -39.24 -29.66 -40.02
C ALA A 210 -37.84 -29.49 -39.38
N GLY A 211 -36.91 -30.44 -39.41
CA GLY A 211 -36.85 -31.79 -39.98
C GLY A 211 -35.43 -32.36 -39.85
N ALA A 212 -35.33 -33.70 -39.80
CA ALA A 212 -34.16 -34.59 -39.97
C ALA A 212 -32.97 -34.46 -38.98
N GLU A 213 -32.70 -35.40 -38.06
CA GLU A 213 -32.23 -36.81 -38.16
C GLU A 213 -30.71 -36.92 -37.91
N LEU A 214 -30.31 -37.56 -36.79
CA LEU A 214 -29.40 -38.74 -36.73
C LEU A 214 -28.71 -38.91 -35.34
N LEU A 215 -29.00 -40.08 -34.73
CA LEU A 215 -28.12 -41.01 -33.99
C LEU A 215 -27.66 -40.74 -32.54
N ALA A 216 -28.24 -41.52 -31.62
CA ALA A 216 -27.59 -42.13 -30.43
C ALA A 216 -27.14 -43.59 -30.79
N PRO A 217 -26.62 -44.51 -29.91
CA PRO A 217 -26.32 -44.49 -28.44
C PRO A 217 -24.98 -45.28 -28.12
N PRO A 218 -24.74 -46.07 -27.03
CA PRO A 218 -25.35 -46.21 -25.67
C PRO A 218 -24.35 -46.35 -24.48
N GLY A 219 -24.86 -46.38 -23.23
CA GLY A 219 -24.19 -47.13 -22.15
C GLY A 219 -24.47 -46.72 -20.70
N ALA A 220 -25.66 -47.03 -20.18
CA ALA A 220 -25.96 -47.00 -18.74
C ALA A 220 -25.74 -48.37 -18.09
N VAL A 221 -25.15 -48.42 -16.89
CA VAL A 221 -25.33 -49.53 -15.95
C VAL A 221 -25.56 -48.97 -14.54
N ARG A 222 -26.74 -49.30 -13.99
CA ARG A 222 -27.20 -49.11 -12.60
C ARG A 222 -26.62 -50.19 -11.67
N ALA A 223 -26.56 -49.88 -10.38
CA ALA A 223 -26.96 -50.69 -9.20
C ALA A 223 -26.11 -50.26 -7.99
N GLU A 224 -26.52 -50.24 -6.72
CA GLU A 224 -27.76 -50.45 -5.98
C GLU A 224 -27.44 -49.99 -4.54
N GLN A 225 -28.43 -49.54 -3.79
CA GLN A 225 -28.32 -49.23 -2.36
C GLN A 225 -28.33 -50.50 -1.51
N ARG A 226 -27.52 -50.54 -0.45
CA ARG A 226 -27.81 -51.31 0.77
C ARG A 226 -27.43 -50.51 2.01
N GLY A 227 -28.44 -50.22 2.84
CA GLY A 227 -28.26 -49.71 4.18
C GLY A 227 -28.00 -50.82 5.20
N VAL A 228 -27.26 -50.50 6.25
CA VAL A 228 -27.29 -51.21 7.54
C VAL A 228 -27.12 -50.18 8.65
N ALA A 229 -28.11 -50.13 9.55
CA ALA A 229 -28.03 -49.42 10.82
C ALA A 229 -27.50 -50.36 11.91
N ARG A 230 -26.68 -49.86 12.84
CA ARG A 230 -26.99 -49.84 14.30
C ARG A 230 -25.78 -49.52 15.22
N ARG A 231 -26.16 -48.76 16.25
CA ARG A 231 -25.75 -48.79 17.68
C ARG A 231 -24.57 -47.92 18.12
N GLY A 232 -24.89 -47.01 19.04
CA GLY A 232 -23.95 -46.10 19.68
C GLY A 232 -23.23 -46.70 20.88
N ARG A 233 -22.32 -45.89 21.44
CA ARG A 233 -21.92 -45.85 22.86
C ARG A 233 -21.06 -44.59 23.09
N ARG A 234 -21.48 -43.72 24.00
CA ARG A 234 -20.62 -42.93 24.90
C ARG A 234 -20.67 -43.66 26.25
N PRO A 235 -19.62 -43.67 27.10
CA PRO A 235 -19.31 -42.50 27.95
C PRO A 235 -17.83 -42.37 28.38
N GLY A 236 -17.50 -41.26 29.08
CA GLY A 236 -16.43 -41.27 30.09
C GLY A 236 -15.55 -40.03 30.14
N ALA A 237 -15.78 -39.19 31.15
CA ALA A 237 -14.92 -38.10 31.60
C ALA A 237 -14.02 -38.58 32.76
N VAL A 238 -12.75 -38.15 32.78
CA VAL A 238 -11.81 -38.02 33.92
C VAL A 238 -10.74 -37.01 33.42
N GLY A 239 -10.25 -35.97 34.10
CA GLY A 239 -10.15 -35.65 35.52
C GLY A 239 -8.66 -35.42 35.88
N ASP A 240 -8.27 -34.14 35.98
CA ASP A 240 -7.13 -33.53 36.70
C ASP A 240 -5.65 -33.86 36.42
N GLY A 241 -4.84 -32.79 36.37
CA GLY A 241 -3.38 -32.85 36.39
C GLY A 241 -2.72 -31.48 36.19
N ALA A 242 -2.80 -30.60 37.19
CA ALA A 242 -2.06 -29.34 37.23
C ALA A 242 -0.54 -29.58 37.37
N ALA A 243 0.25 -28.95 36.49
CA ALA A 243 1.68 -28.75 36.71
C ALA A 243 2.07 -27.35 36.20
N ALA A 244 2.42 -26.49 37.15
CA ALA A 244 2.91 -25.15 36.92
C ALA A 244 4.29 -25.15 36.23
N ARG A 245 4.43 -24.40 35.15
CA ARG A 245 5.70 -23.88 34.65
C ARG A 245 5.50 -22.42 34.28
N ALA A 246 6.18 -21.55 35.03
CA ALA A 246 6.38 -20.16 34.70
C ALA A 246 7.43 -20.09 33.59
N GLU A 247 7.05 -19.65 32.39
CA GLU A 247 7.99 -19.28 31.32
C GLU A 247 7.50 -17.98 30.64
N ALA A 248 8.49 -17.13 30.36
CA ALA A 248 8.42 -15.74 29.95
C ALA A 248 7.34 -15.37 28.92
N GLU A 249 6.47 -14.42 29.29
CA GLU A 249 5.59 -13.70 28.36
C GLU A 249 6.41 -12.71 27.52
N GLY A 250 6.78 -13.13 26.32
CA GLY A 250 7.15 -12.23 25.22
C GLY A 250 5.89 -11.61 24.60
N THR A 251 5.93 -10.30 24.36
CA THR A 251 4.84 -9.44 23.85
C THR A 251 4.52 -9.64 22.37
N HIS A 252 4.15 -10.86 21.98
CA HIS A 252 3.67 -11.20 20.62
C HIS A 252 2.23 -11.76 20.60
N SER A 253 1.45 -11.55 21.67
CA SER A 253 0.12 -12.16 21.85
C SER A 253 -1.09 -11.23 21.67
N ASP A 254 -0.94 -9.91 21.55
CA ASP A 254 -2.11 -9.00 21.59
C ASP A 254 -2.81 -8.81 20.22
N SER A 255 -2.06 -8.81 19.10
CA SER A 255 -2.64 -8.61 17.76
C SER A 255 -3.60 -9.75 17.34
N ARG A 256 -3.31 -11.00 17.74
CA ARG A 256 -4.20 -12.15 17.50
C ARG A 256 -5.49 -12.07 18.31
N ARG A 257 -5.43 -11.57 19.55
CA ARG A 257 -6.60 -11.37 20.41
C ARG A 257 -7.50 -10.26 19.88
N TRP A 258 -6.91 -9.22 19.29
CA TRP A 258 -7.65 -8.10 18.73
C TRP A 258 -8.38 -8.46 17.41
N ARG A 259 -7.72 -9.21 16.50
CA ARG A 259 -8.33 -9.68 15.24
C ARG A 259 -9.67 -10.41 15.40
N GLY A 260 -9.89 -11.10 16.52
CA GLY A 260 -11.14 -11.82 16.79
C GLY A 260 -12.35 -10.93 17.15
N ARG A 261 -12.20 -9.61 17.24
CA ARG A 261 -13.29 -8.68 17.61
C ARG A 261 -14.17 -8.27 16.42
N ILE A 262 -13.64 -8.29 15.20
CA ILE A 262 -14.42 -8.01 13.99
C ILE A 262 -15.02 -9.32 13.47
N ASN A 263 -16.11 -9.77 14.09
CA ASN A 263 -16.96 -10.82 13.56
C ASN A 263 -18.17 -10.15 12.89
N ALA A 264 -18.11 -9.95 11.56
CA ALA A 264 -19.28 -9.59 10.78
C ALA A 264 -20.04 -10.87 10.40
N GLU A 265 -21.32 -10.96 10.76
CA GLU A 265 -22.23 -11.98 10.22
C GLU A 265 -22.53 -11.62 8.75
N SER A 266 -21.76 -12.26 7.87
CA SER A 266 -21.77 -12.32 6.40
C SER A 266 -22.90 -11.62 5.63
N GLY A 267 -22.57 -10.51 4.98
CA GLY A 267 -22.87 -10.30 3.56
C GLY A 267 -21.52 -10.35 2.81
N GLU A 268 -21.07 -11.53 2.41
CA GLU A 268 -19.66 -11.80 2.01
C GLU A 268 -19.18 -10.89 0.86
N ALA A 269 -18.37 -9.87 1.15
CA ALA A 269 -17.72 -9.04 0.13
C ALA A 269 -16.50 -9.71 -0.54
N TYR A 270 -16.02 -10.84 -0.03
CA TYR A 270 -14.92 -11.62 -0.62
C TYR A 270 -14.96 -13.04 -0.07
N ARG A 271 -14.23 -13.99 -0.69
CA ARG A 271 -13.98 -15.31 -0.08
C ARG A 271 -12.49 -15.56 0.12
N THR A 272 -12.18 -16.22 1.23
CA THR A 272 -10.80 -16.64 1.57
C THR A 272 -10.62 -18.12 1.33
N PHE A 273 -9.44 -18.50 0.85
CA PHE A 273 -9.09 -19.89 0.59
C PHE A 273 -7.67 -20.20 1.07
N THR A 274 -7.50 -21.37 1.67
CA THR A 274 -6.20 -21.98 1.96
C THR A 274 -5.98 -23.27 1.17
N ASN A 275 -7.04 -23.81 0.57
CA ASN A 275 -7.00 -25.00 -0.28
C ASN A 275 -7.11 -24.59 -1.77
N PRO A 276 -6.11 -24.93 -2.60
CA PRO A 276 -6.13 -24.61 -4.03
C PRO A 276 -7.33 -25.20 -4.79
N ALA A 277 -7.77 -26.42 -4.44
CA ALA A 277 -8.88 -27.08 -5.13
C ALA A 277 -10.20 -26.35 -4.88
N ASP A 278 -10.44 -25.93 -3.64
CA ASP A 278 -11.64 -25.17 -3.26
C ASP A 278 -11.65 -23.80 -3.94
N ALA A 279 -10.50 -23.12 -3.99
CA ALA A 279 -10.33 -21.85 -4.69
C ALA A 279 -10.61 -21.98 -6.19
N LYS A 280 -10.05 -23.01 -6.84
CA LYS A 280 -10.27 -23.28 -8.27
C LYS A 280 -11.73 -23.63 -8.57
N GLN A 281 -12.38 -24.40 -7.69
CA GLN A 281 -13.80 -24.70 -7.85
C GLN A 281 -14.63 -23.43 -7.75
N TYR A 282 -14.33 -22.56 -6.79
CA TYR A 282 -15.01 -21.27 -6.66
C TYR A 282 -14.86 -20.40 -7.92
N ILE A 283 -13.66 -20.34 -8.52
CA ILE A 283 -13.45 -19.61 -9.78
C ILE A 283 -14.24 -20.24 -10.94
N LYS A 284 -14.38 -21.57 -11.00
CA LYS A 284 -15.24 -22.22 -12.01
C LYS A 284 -16.70 -21.82 -11.86
N ASP A 285 -17.16 -21.67 -10.62
CA ASP A 285 -18.55 -21.30 -10.33
C ASP A 285 -18.82 -19.82 -10.63
N GLN A 286 -17.83 -18.93 -10.40
CA GLN A 286 -17.98 -17.48 -10.60
C GLN A 286 -17.67 -17.00 -12.03
N GLY A 287 -16.68 -17.62 -12.69
CA GLY A 287 -16.14 -17.14 -13.97
C GLY A 287 -15.12 -16.01 -13.82
N ALA A 288 -14.64 -15.51 -14.95
CA ALA A 288 -13.69 -14.39 -15.09
C ALA A 288 -14.36 -13.24 -15.87
N PRO A 289 -13.91 -11.97 -15.73
CA PRO A 289 -12.72 -11.52 -15.02
C PRO A 289 -12.87 -11.56 -13.49
N ILE A 290 -11.80 -11.94 -12.79
CA ILE A 290 -11.77 -12.09 -11.33
C ILE A 290 -10.40 -11.71 -10.77
N VAL A 291 -10.33 -11.29 -9.51
CA VAL A 291 -9.07 -10.86 -8.88
C VAL A 291 -8.67 -11.85 -7.79
N VAL A 292 -7.42 -12.32 -7.84
CA VAL A 292 -6.81 -13.21 -6.84
C VAL A 292 -5.71 -12.43 -6.10
N LYS A 293 -5.81 -12.37 -4.78
CA LYS A 293 -4.87 -11.62 -3.91
C LYS A 293 -4.31 -12.50 -2.81
N ALA A 294 -3.01 -12.41 -2.53
CA ALA A 294 -2.40 -12.97 -1.33
C ALA A 294 -2.85 -12.21 -0.07
N ASP A 295 -3.17 -12.91 1.02
CA ASP A 295 -3.51 -12.29 2.31
C ASP A 295 -2.23 -12.10 3.14
N GLY A 296 -1.73 -10.87 3.18
CA GLY A 296 -0.46 -10.51 3.80
C GLY A 296 0.34 -9.49 3.00
N LEU A 297 1.52 -9.15 3.52
CA LEU A 297 2.50 -8.28 2.87
C LEU A 297 3.16 -9.03 1.70
N ALA A 298 2.83 -8.63 0.47
CA ALA A 298 3.38 -9.22 -0.75
C ALA A 298 4.11 -8.19 -1.62
N ALA A 299 4.53 -7.06 -1.04
CA ALA A 299 5.27 -5.97 -1.70
C ALA A 299 4.66 -5.52 -3.06
N GLY A 300 3.33 -5.46 -3.14
CA GLY A 300 2.58 -5.11 -4.35
C GLY A 300 2.57 -6.17 -5.47
N LYS A 301 3.24 -7.31 -5.29
CA LYS A 301 3.33 -8.41 -6.27
C LYS A 301 2.28 -9.50 -6.08
N GLY A 302 1.59 -9.51 -4.94
CA GLY A 302 0.59 -10.53 -4.59
C GLY A 302 -0.83 -10.27 -5.10
N VAL A 303 -1.00 -9.57 -6.23
CA VAL A 303 -2.32 -9.27 -6.83
C VAL A 303 -2.31 -9.64 -8.31
N VAL A 304 -3.21 -10.54 -8.71
CA VAL A 304 -3.43 -10.93 -10.10
C VAL A 304 -4.86 -10.60 -10.50
N VAL A 305 -4.99 -9.80 -11.56
CA VAL A 305 -6.27 -9.55 -12.25
C VAL A 305 -6.35 -10.54 -13.40
N ALA A 306 -7.13 -11.60 -13.23
CA ALA A 306 -7.27 -12.68 -14.19
C ALA A 306 -8.46 -12.42 -15.11
N MET A 307 -8.19 -12.29 -16.41
CA MET A 307 -9.21 -12.10 -17.44
C MET A 307 -9.81 -13.43 -17.90
N THR A 308 -9.13 -14.54 -17.62
CA THR A 308 -9.59 -15.91 -17.89
C THR A 308 -9.50 -16.78 -16.64
N SER A 309 -10.27 -17.87 -16.60
CA SER A 309 -10.19 -18.82 -15.48
C SER A 309 -8.81 -19.50 -15.39
N ASP A 310 -8.15 -19.73 -16.53
CA ASP A 310 -6.82 -20.36 -16.56
C ASP A 310 -5.76 -19.44 -15.93
N GLU A 311 -5.76 -18.15 -16.26
CA GLU A 311 -4.91 -17.15 -15.59
C GLU A 311 -5.15 -17.12 -14.08
N ALA A 312 -6.40 -17.27 -13.66
CA ALA A 312 -6.75 -17.27 -12.25
C ALA A 312 -6.31 -18.57 -11.55
N PHE A 313 -6.33 -19.71 -12.23
CA PHE A 313 -5.82 -20.98 -11.73
C PHE A 313 -4.31 -20.95 -11.57
N GLU A 314 -3.59 -20.38 -12.53
CA GLU A 314 -2.14 -20.15 -12.44
C GLU A 314 -1.81 -19.26 -11.24
N ALA A 315 -2.56 -18.17 -11.04
CA ALA A 315 -2.39 -17.30 -9.87
C ALA A 315 -2.59 -18.05 -8.54
N ILE A 316 -3.60 -18.93 -8.45
CA ILE A 316 -3.83 -19.78 -7.28
C ILE A 316 -2.66 -20.71 -7.03
N ASP A 317 -2.13 -21.36 -8.08
CA ASP A 317 -1.03 -22.30 -7.94
C ASP A 317 0.25 -21.59 -7.49
N THR A 318 0.58 -20.45 -8.10
CA THR A 318 1.73 -19.63 -7.69
C THR A 318 1.62 -19.17 -6.23
N MET A 319 0.43 -18.79 -5.77
CA MET A 319 0.25 -18.28 -4.41
C MET A 319 0.19 -19.39 -3.35
N LEU A 320 -0.63 -20.43 -3.55
CA LEU A 320 -0.93 -21.45 -2.54
C LEU A 320 -0.10 -22.74 -2.67
N VAL A 321 0.43 -23.06 -3.86
CA VAL A 321 1.16 -24.33 -4.11
C VAL A 321 2.67 -24.10 -4.12
N GLU A 322 3.12 -23.11 -4.90
CA GLU A 322 4.55 -22.79 -5.02
C GLU A 322 5.09 -22.03 -3.80
N GLY A 323 4.21 -21.37 -3.04
CA GLY A 323 4.58 -20.63 -1.83
C GLY A 323 5.39 -19.37 -2.11
N SER A 324 5.23 -18.77 -3.29
CA SER A 324 6.05 -17.67 -3.82
C SER A 324 6.04 -16.36 -3.01
N PHE A 325 5.31 -16.30 -1.88
CA PHE A 325 5.13 -15.11 -1.03
C PHE A 325 5.33 -15.38 0.47
N ASP A 326 6.15 -16.36 0.85
CA ASP A 326 6.43 -16.74 2.26
C ASP A 326 5.11 -16.91 3.08
N SER A 327 5.04 -16.39 4.32
CA SER A 327 3.85 -16.52 5.17
C SER A 327 2.59 -15.85 4.58
N ALA A 328 2.75 -14.87 3.68
CA ALA A 328 1.64 -14.18 3.00
C ALA A 328 0.96 -15.04 1.91
N GLY A 329 1.62 -16.12 1.45
CA GLY A 329 1.06 -17.08 0.48
C GLY A 329 0.21 -18.20 1.10
N SER A 330 0.08 -18.27 2.43
CA SER A 330 -0.66 -19.36 3.09
C SER A 330 -2.19 -19.26 2.95
N ARG A 331 -2.68 -18.11 2.49
CA ARG A 331 -4.09 -17.80 2.27
C ARG A 331 -4.22 -16.79 1.14
N ILE A 332 -5.26 -16.96 0.33
CA ILE A 332 -5.66 -16.01 -0.71
C ILE A 332 -7.07 -15.48 -0.47
N ILE A 333 -7.35 -14.35 -1.10
CA ILE A 333 -8.65 -13.71 -1.21
C ILE A 333 -9.01 -13.63 -2.69
N ILE A 334 -10.26 -13.99 -3.00
CA ILE A 334 -10.83 -13.88 -4.34
C ILE A 334 -12.00 -12.89 -4.29
N GLU A 335 -11.97 -11.89 -5.16
CA GLU A 335 -12.95 -10.80 -5.22
C GLU A 335 -13.37 -10.45 -6.66
N GLU A 336 -14.48 -9.72 -6.82
CA GLU A 336 -14.93 -9.23 -8.12
C GLU A 336 -13.88 -8.35 -8.79
N PHE A 337 -13.83 -8.40 -10.12
CA PHE A 337 -13.12 -7.42 -10.91
C PHE A 337 -13.88 -6.08 -10.91
N LEU A 338 -13.17 -5.00 -10.57
CA LEU A 338 -13.73 -3.66 -10.62
C LEU A 338 -13.28 -2.95 -11.91
N GLU A 339 -14.23 -2.55 -12.74
CA GLU A 339 -13.97 -1.68 -13.89
C GLU A 339 -13.95 -0.20 -13.49
N GLY A 340 -12.95 0.54 -13.98
CA GLY A 340 -12.87 1.98 -13.77
C GLY A 340 -11.48 2.56 -14.03
N GLU A 341 -11.29 3.80 -13.57
CA GLU A 341 -9.98 4.42 -13.50
C GLU A 341 -9.44 4.33 -12.07
N GLU A 342 -8.18 3.88 -11.93
CA GLU A 342 -7.50 3.82 -10.63
C GLU A 342 -7.10 5.21 -10.15
N ALA A 343 -7.21 5.45 -8.84
CA ALA A 343 -6.74 6.66 -8.18
C ALA A 343 -6.13 6.35 -6.81
N SER A 344 -5.06 7.06 -6.44
CA SER A 344 -4.48 7.01 -5.10
C SER A 344 -4.97 8.20 -4.28
N PHE A 345 -5.58 7.94 -3.12
CA PHE A 345 -6.04 8.97 -2.20
C PHE A 345 -5.35 8.83 -0.85
N PHE A 346 -4.85 9.95 -0.31
CA PHE A 346 -4.08 9.96 0.93
C PHE A 346 -4.73 10.89 1.95
N ALA A 347 -4.74 10.47 3.21
CA ALA A 347 -5.11 11.32 4.34
C ALA A 347 -4.13 11.14 5.50
N LEU A 348 -3.76 12.25 6.15
CA LEU A 348 -3.13 12.21 7.47
C LEU A 348 -4.20 11.99 8.51
N VAL A 349 -3.97 11.10 9.45
CA VAL A 349 -4.94 10.74 10.49
C VAL A 349 -4.24 10.81 11.85
N ASP A 350 -4.95 11.33 12.86
CA ASP A 350 -4.45 11.54 14.23
C ASP A 350 -5.17 10.66 15.28
N GLY A 351 -5.92 9.66 14.80
CA GLY A 351 -6.76 8.78 15.59
C GLY A 351 -8.25 9.09 15.50
N GLU A 352 -8.63 10.36 15.25
CA GLU A 352 -10.04 10.78 15.19
C GLU A 352 -10.35 11.70 14.00
N THR A 353 -9.41 12.58 13.67
CA THR A 353 -9.48 13.52 12.56
C THR A 353 -8.69 12.97 11.37
N ALA A 354 -9.19 13.25 10.16
CA ALA A 354 -8.49 12.98 8.92
C ALA A 354 -8.34 14.26 8.09
N LEU A 355 -7.11 14.58 7.69
CA LEU A 355 -6.76 15.71 6.83
C LEU A 355 -6.33 15.16 5.46
N PRO A 356 -7.10 15.38 4.38
CA PRO A 356 -6.73 14.87 3.06
C PRO A 356 -5.46 15.55 2.54
N LEU A 357 -4.56 14.77 1.94
CA LEU A 357 -3.46 15.29 1.15
C LEU A 357 -3.94 15.60 -0.27
N GLU A 358 -3.02 16.09 -1.11
CA GLU A 358 -3.29 16.19 -2.53
C GLU A 358 -3.36 14.82 -3.23
N SER A 359 -4.09 14.77 -4.33
CA SER A 359 -4.26 13.58 -5.16
C SER A 359 -2.98 13.24 -5.93
N ALA A 360 -2.78 11.95 -6.17
CA ALA A 360 -1.76 11.45 -7.09
C ALA A 360 -2.30 10.22 -7.84
N GLN A 361 -1.73 9.95 -9.01
CA GLN A 361 -2.01 8.72 -9.75
C GLN A 361 -0.69 8.05 -10.13
N ASP A 362 -0.57 6.78 -9.76
CA ASP A 362 0.57 5.90 -10.02
C ASP A 362 0.37 5.10 -11.32
N HIS A 363 1.47 4.59 -11.88
CA HIS A 363 1.53 3.70 -13.02
C HIS A 363 2.19 2.39 -12.58
N LYS A 364 1.38 1.40 -12.19
CA LYS A 364 1.87 0.14 -11.62
C LYS A 364 2.50 -0.81 -12.61
N ARG A 365 2.05 -0.83 -13.86
CA ARG A 365 2.54 -1.77 -14.89
C ARG A 365 3.94 -1.39 -15.33
N VAL A 366 4.80 -2.39 -15.53
CA VAL A 366 6.22 -2.19 -15.84
C VAL A 366 6.46 -1.53 -17.22
N GLY A 367 5.61 -1.81 -18.21
CA GLY A 367 5.79 -1.36 -19.59
C GLY A 367 4.83 -0.26 -20.03
N ASP A 368 5.23 0.46 -21.08
CA ASP A 368 4.42 1.48 -21.75
C ASP A 368 3.07 0.92 -22.24
N GLY A 369 2.02 1.72 -22.16
CA GLY A 369 0.66 1.28 -22.49
C GLY A 369 0.03 0.37 -21.43
N ASP A 370 0.54 0.42 -20.20
CA ASP A 370 0.09 -0.38 -19.07
C ASP A 370 0.20 -1.91 -19.30
N VAL A 371 1.31 -2.35 -19.92
CA VAL A 371 1.58 -3.77 -20.22
C VAL A 371 2.59 -4.41 -19.25
N GLY A 372 2.63 -5.75 -19.25
CA GLY A 372 3.57 -6.52 -18.43
C GLY A 372 3.12 -6.69 -16.97
N PRO A 373 3.96 -7.27 -16.10
CA PRO A 373 3.61 -7.51 -14.69
C PRO A 373 3.35 -6.21 -13.91
N ASN A 374 2.58 -6.33 -12.83
CA ASN A 374 2.44 -5.28 -11.83
C ASN A 374 3.77 -5.08 -11.08
N THR A 375 4.04 -3.83 -10.75
CA THR A 375 5.17 -3.38 -9.95
C THR A 375 4.65 -2.60 -8.75
N SER A 376 5.55 -2.16 -7.87
CA SER A 376 5.21 -1.20 -6.81
C SER A 376 4.99 0.23 -7.32
N GLY A 377 5.20 0.50 -8.62
CA GLY A 377 4.97 1.79 -9.27
C GLY A 377 6.17 2.25 -10.09
N MET A 378 5.95 2.52 -11.39
CA MET A 378 6.96 2.99 -12.36
C MET A 378 6.93 4.52 -12.56
N GLY A 379 6.00 5.21 -11.93
CA GLY A 379 5.92 6.66 -12.00
C GLY A 379 4.57 7.19 -11.55
N ALA A 380 4.55 8.44 -11.14
CA ALA A 380 3.34 9.08 -10.64
C ALA A 380 3.28 10.55 -11.05
N TYR A 381 2.11 11.16 -10.87
CA TYR A 381 1.95 12.60 -11.00
C TYR A 381 0.91 13.14 -10.02
N SER A 382 0.97 14.45 -9.75
CA SER A 382 0.09 15.16 -8.84
C SER A 382 -0.16 16.61 -9.33
N PRO A 383 -1.40 17.14 -9.29
CA PRO A 383 -2.66 16.47 -8.93
C PRO A 383 -3.04 15.38 -9.94
N ALA A 384 -3.93 14.47 -9.55
CA ALA A 384 -4.62 13.59 -10.48
C ALA A 384 -5.94 14.22 -10.93
N PRO A 385 -6.13 14.60 -12.22
CA PRO A 385 -7.35 15.25 -12.70
C PRO A 385 -8.64 14.46 -12.49
N ILE A 386 -8.55 13.13 -12.42
CA ILE A 386 -9.69 12.25 -12.13
C ILE A 386 -10.24 12.47 -10.71
N VAL A 387 -9.42 12.97 -9.78
CA VAL A 387 -9.79 13.25 -8.39
C VAL A 387 -10.26 14.69 -8.26
N THR A 388 -11.52 14.94 -8.65
CA THR A 388 -12.17 16.25 -8.46
C THR A 388 -12.43 16.53 -6.97
N GLU A 389 -12.70 17.78 -6.62
CA GLU A 389 -13.05 18.15 -5.24
C GLU A 389 -14.34 17.46 -4.76
N GLU A 390 -15.30 17.22 -5.66
CA GLU A 390 -16.51 16.44 -5.37
C GLU A 390 -16.17 14.97 -5.09
N LEU A 391 -15.26 14.38 -5.88
CA LEU A 391 -14.83 13.01 -5.65
C LEU A 391 -14.04 12.90 -4.33
N LYS A 392 -13.15 13.85 -4.05
CA LYS A 392 -12.42 13.95 -2.78
C LYS A 392 -13.37 14.01 -1.59
N LYS A 393 -14.42 14.83 -1.66
CA LYS A 393 -15.46 14.87 -0.62
C LYS A 393 -16.16 13.52 -0.45
N LYS A 394 -16.56 12.88 -1.54
CA LYS A 394 -17.19 11.54 -1.51
C LYS A 394 -16.26 10.49 -0.88
N VAL A 395 -14.98 10.48 -1.26
CA VAL A 395 -13.99 9.54 -0.70
C VAL A 395 -13.82 9.78 0.81
N MET A 396 -13.74 11.04 1.24
CA MET A 396 -13.67 11.36 2.66
C MET A 396 -14.90 10.86 3.43
N GLU A 397 -16.11 11.14 2.92
CA GLU A 397 -17.37 10.82 3.61
C GLU A 397 -17.71 9.33 3.61
N SER A 398 -17.40 8.61 2.52
CA SER A 398 -17.82 7.21 2.35
C SER A 398 -16.72 6.18 2.66
N ILE A 399 -15.44 6.58 2.65
CA ILE A 399 -14.32 5.65 2.79
C ILE A 399 -13.41 6.04 3.95
N ILE A 400 -12.81 7.23 3.94
CA ILE A 400 -11.78 7.61 4.91
C ILE A 400 -12.36 7.82 6.31
N LEU A 401 -13.35 8.71 6.47
CA LEU A 401 -13.93 9.01 7.79
C LEU A 401 -14.63 7.80 8.42
N PRO A 402 -15.40 6.97 7.69
CA PRO A 402 -15.93 5.73 8.25
C PRO A 402 -14.84 4.75 8.70
N THR A 403 -13.73 4.63 7.94
CA THR A 403 -12.60 3.79 8.34
C THR A 403 -11.96 4.29 9.63
N VAL A 404 -11.65 5.59 9.73
CA VAL A 404 -11.06 6.17 10.94
C VAL A 404 -11.96 5.97 12.16
N LYS A 405 -13.28 6.23 12.01
CA LYS A 405 -14.27 6.00 13.06
C LYS A 405 -14.38 4.52 13.44
N GLY A 406 -14.36 3.62 12.45
CA GLY A 406 -14.45 2.19 12.67
C GLY A 406 -13.24 1.67 13.44
N MET A 407 -12.03 2.04 13.00
CA MET A 407 -10.79 1.73 13.70
C MET A 407 -10.81 2.22 15.15
N ALA A 408 -11.23 3.46 15.39
CA ALA A 408 -11.37 3.99 16.74
C ALA A 408 -12.39 3.20 17.58
N ALA A 409 -13.54 2.84 17.01
CA ALA A 409 -14.58 2.05 17.68
C ALA A 409 -14.15 0.62 18.03
N GLU A 410 -13.27 0.02 17.23
CA GLU A 410 -12.66 -1.28 17.52
C GLU A 410 -11.50 -1.19 18.54
N GLY A 411 -11.17 0.03 19.00
CA GLY A 411 -10.10 0.28 19.97
C GLY A 411 -8.70 0.33 19.36
N CYS A 412 -8.58 0.58 18.06
CA CYS A 412 -7.32 0.64 17.31
C CYS A 412 -7.17 1.98 16.56
N LYS A 413 -7.10 3.10 17.30
CA LYS A 413 -6.96 4.42 16.66
C LYS A 413 -5.79 4.43 15.68
N PHE A 414 -6.06 4.90 14.46
CA PHE A 414 -5.06 4.97 13.40
C PHE A 414 -4.37 6.34 13.44
N VAL A 415 -3.04 6.36 13.59
CA VAL A 415 -2.22 7.58 13.49
C VAL A 415 -1.21 7.37 12.36
N GLY A 416 -1.20 8.20 11.33
CA GLY A 416 -0.29 7.98 10.19
C GLY A 416 -0.85 8.49 8.87
N VAL A 417 -0.29 7.98 7.76
CA VAL A 417 -0.86 8.17 6.42
C VAL A 417 -1.77 7.00 6.11
N LEU A 418 -3.06 7.28 5.90
CA LEU A 418 -3.98 6.32 5.34
C LEU A 418 -4.03 6.52 3.82
N TYR A 419 -3.43 5.59 3.09
CA TYR A 419 -3.46 5.55 1.63
C TYR A 419 -4.54 4.58 1.18
N ALA A 420 -5.63 5.09 0.62
CA ALA A 420 -6.66 4.33 -0.09
C ALA A 420 -6.31 4.19 -1.59
N GLY A 421 -6.14 2.95 -2.05
CA GLY A 421 -6.20 2.62 -3.48
C GLY A 421 -7.65 2.52 -3.91
N LEU A 422 -8.06 3.31 -4.91
CA LEU A 422 -9.45 3.45 -5.33
C LEU A 422 -9.65 3.02 -6.77
N MET A 423 -10.81 2.43 -7.05
CA MET A 423 -11.35 2.29 -8.40
C MET A 423 -12.54 3.24 -8.58
N ILE A 424 -12.46 4.10 -9.59
CA ILE A 424 -13.52 5.05 -9.94
C ILE A 424 -14.31 4.48 -11.11
N GLY A 425 -15.46 3.86 -10.81
CA GLY A 425 -16.33 3.29 -11.83
C GLY A 425 -17.05 4.35 -12.66
N LYS A 426 -17.71 3.93 -13.75
CA LYS A 426 -18.48 4.81 -14.67
C LYS A 426 -19.55 5.67 -13.98
N SER A 427 -20.08 5.22 -12.84
CA SER A 427 -21.04 5.97 -12.03
C SER A 427 -20.43 7.11 -11.20
N GLY A 428 -19.09 7.22 -11.17
CA GLY A 428 -18.35 8.16 -10.33
C GLY A 428 -18.38 7.81 -8.84
N VAL A 429 -18.80 6.59 -8.48
CA VAL A 429 -18.75 6.08 -7.10
C VAL A 429 -17.38 5.44 -6.86
N PRO A 430 -16.59 5.94 -5.88
CA PRO A 430 -15.31 5.32 -5.53
C PRO A 430 -15.55 4.00 -4.79
N LYS A 431 -14.79 2.97 -5.17
CA LYS A 431 -14.68 1.73 -4.40
C LYS A 431 -13.24 1.55 -3.93
N LEU A 432 -13.05 1.18 -2.67
CA LEU A 432 -11.77 0.84 -2.09
C LEU A 432 -11.26 -0.51 -2.64
N ILE A 433 -10.05 -0.51 -3.19
CA ILE A 433 -9.32 -1.71 -3.63
C ILE A 433 -8.52 -2.28 -2.45
N GLU A 434 -7.77 -1.42 -1.78
CA GLU A 434 -6.90 -1.76 -0.64
C GLU A 434 -6.47 -0.52 0.14
N TYR A 435 -6.00 -0.74 1.36
CA TYR A 435 -5.27 0.26 2.14
C TYR A 435 -3.77 -0.04 2.14
N ASN A 436 -2.98 1.03 2.04
CA ASN A 436 -1.62 1.07 2.55
C ASN A 436 -1.63 2.02 3.76
N VAL A 437 -0.81 1.73 4.76
CA VAL A 437 -0.80 2.44 6.05
C VAL A 437 0.41 3.35 6.23
N ARG A 438 1.05 3.67 5.11
CA ARG A 438 2.22 4.54 4.99
C ARG A 438 2.15 5.33 3.67
N PHE A 439 3.08 6.25 3.48
CA PHE A 439 3.18 6.98 2.22
C PHE A 439 3.35 6.02 1.02
N GLY A 440 2.67 6.33 -0.08
CA GLY A 440 2.86 5.63 -1.35
C GLY A 440 4.24 5.95 -1.95
N ASP A 441 4.74 5.03 -2.76
CA ASP A 441 6.01 5.20 -3.45
C ASP A 441 5.85 4.64 -4.87
N PRO A 442 5.85 5.48 -5.92
CA PRO A 442 6.50 6.80 -5.99
C PRO A 442 5.65 8.03 -5.66
N GLU A 443 4.40 7.91 -5.21
CA GLU A 443 3.50 9.06 -5.01
C GLU A 443 4.01 10.09 -4.00
N CYS A 444 4.71 9.66 -2.94
CA CYS A 444 5.29 10.58 -1.97
C CYS A 444 6.22 11.61 -2.64
N GLN A 445 6.96 11.22 -3.68
CA GLN A 445 7.95 12.09 -4.33
C GLN A 445 7.28 13.30 -4.99
N VAL A 446 6.18 13.08 -5.71
CA VAL A 446 5.42 14.17 -6.35
C VAL A 446 4.66 15.01 -5.33
N LEU A 447 4.13 14.40 -4.27
CA LEU A 447 3.50 15.13 -3.18
C LEU A 447 4.50 16.05 -2.46
N MET A 448 5.69 15.53 -2.13
CA MET A 448 6.74 16.30 -1.44
C MET A 448 7.37 17.39 -2.31
N MET A 449 7.25 17.31 -3.64
CA MET A 449 7.66 18.40 -4.53
C MET A 449 6.66 19.56 -4.51
N ARG A 450 5.38 19.27 -4.25
CA ARG A 450 4.30 20.26 -4.25
C ARG A 450 3.97 20.82 -2.86
N LEU A 451 4.28 20.10 -1.79
CA LEU A 451 3.94 20.54 -0.44
C LEU A 451 4.72 21.81 -0.04
N GLU A 452 4.00 22.86 0.37
CA GLU A 452 4.59 24.12 0.85
C GLU A 452 4.60 24.23 2.38
N SER A 453 3.64 23.57 3.06
CA SER A 453 3.58 23.52 4.52
C SER A 453 4.77 22.78 5.14
N ASP A 454 5.11 23.13 6.38
CA ASP A 454 6.10 22.40 7.17
C ASP A 454 5.54 21.05 7.63
N LEU A 455 5.99 19.99 6.96
CA LEU A 455 5.50 18.65 7.22
C LEU A 455 5.76 18.17 8.66
N ALA A 456 6.88 18.48 9.31
CA ALA A 456 7.11 17.98 10.68
C ALA A 456 6.10 18.56 11.66
N GLN A 457 5.72 19.82 11.51
CA GLN A 457 4.70 20.41 12.36
C GLN A 457 3.37 19.69 12.20
N VAL A 458 3.00 19.35 10.96
CA VAL A 458 1.75 18.63 10.68
C VAL A 458 1.80 17.20 11.21
N LEU A 459 2.91 16.48 11.00
CA LEU A 459 3.08 15.11 11.50
C LEU A 459 3.13 15.07 13.04
N LEU A 460 3.78 16.05 13.67
CA LEU A 460 3.80 16.18 15.12
C LEU A 460 2.40 16.51 15.67
N ALA A 461 1.66 17.40 15.01
CA ALA A 461 0.26 17.66 15.36
C ALA A 461 -0.58 16.38 15.26
N ALA A 462 -0.35 15.53 14.24
CA ALA A 462 -1.01 14.23 14.16
C ALA A 462 -0.65 13.29 15.31
N CYS A 463 0.61 13.25 15.74
CA CYS A 463 1.01 12.47 16.93
C CYS A 463 0.32 12.96 18.21
N GLN A 464 -0.11 14.22 18.24
CA GLN A 464 -0.72 14.87 19.39
C GLN A 464 -2.26 14.90 19.35
N GLY A 465 -2.89 14.37 18.30
CA GLY A 465 -4.35 14.44 18.15
C GLY A 465 -4.85 15.86 17.77
N GLU A 466 -4.00 16.64 17.10
CA GLU A 466 -4.25 18.06 16.83
C GLU A 466 -4.36 18.39 15.33
N LEU A 467 -4.65 17.41 14.45
CA LEU A 467 -4.74 17.69 13.01
C LEU A 467 -5.84 18.71 12.69
N GLY A 468 -6.90 18.78 13.49
CA GLY A 468 -7.96 19.79 13.34
C GLY A 468 -7.50 21.25 13.51
N LYS A 469 -6.27 21.49 13.99
CA LYS A 469 -5.70 22.83 14.21
C LYS A 469 -4.72 23.26 13.11
N VAL A 470 -4.42 22.39 12.14
CA VAL A 470 -3.43 22.65 11.08
C VAL A 470 -4.06 22.53 9.69
N SER A 471 -3.41 23.15 8.71
CA SER A 471 -3.81 23.06 7.29
C SER A 471 -2.58 22.87 6.40
N LEU A 472 -2.83 22.36 5.19
CA LEU A 472 -1.80 22.10 4.19
C LEU A 472 -1.94 23.09 3.04
N THR A 473 -0.84 23.75 2.70
CA THR A 473 -0.70 24.59 1.51
C THR A 473 0.11 23.82 0.48
N TRP A 474 -0.37 23.86 -0.76
CA TRP A 474 0.20 23.14 -1.89
C TRP A 474 0.51 24.10 -3.02
N SER A 475 1.62 23.83 -3.70
CA SER A 475 1.99 24.54 -4.92
C SER A 475 0.94 24.31 -6.01
N PRO A 476 0.59 25.36 -6.79
CA PRO A 476 -0.29 25.22 -7.94
C PRO A 476 0.39 24.51 -9.13
N GLU A 477 1.72 24.37 -9.11
CA GLU A 477 2.46 23.60 -10.11
C GLU A 477 2.15 22.11 -10.00
N LEU A 478 2.19 21.41 -11.13
CA LEU A 478 2.13 19.96 -11.18
C LEU A 478 3.51 19.38 -10.95
N ALA A 479 3.54 18.14 -10.45
CA ALA A 479 4.75 17.34 -10.35
C ALA A 479 4.53 15.98 -11.02
N THR A 480 5.57 15.47 -11.68
CA THR A 480 5.62 14.09 -12.17
C THR A 480 6.94 13.45 -11.80
N VAL A 481 6.90 12.16 -11.50
CA VAL A 481 8.06 11.32 -11.25
C VAL A 481 8.05 10.17 -12.24
N VAL A 482 9.19 9.95 -12.88
CA VAL A 482 9.46 8.76 -13.68
C VAL A 482 10.47 7.91 -12.93
N VAL A 483 10.15 6.64 -12.69
CA VAL A 483 11.07 5.72 -12.00
C VAL A 483 11.99 5.08 -13.02
N MET A 484 13.30 5.17 -12.77
CA MET A 484 14.30 4.32 -13.43
C MET A 484 14.51 3.06 -12.58
N ALA A 485 14.37 1.91 -13.22
CA ALA A 485 14.48 0.59 -12.63
C ALA A 485 15.62 -0.21 -13.27
N SER A 486 16.17 -1.17 -12.54
CA SER A 486 17.20 -2.09 -13.04
C SER A 486 16.60 -3.04 -14.07
N GLU A 487 17.27 -3.21 -15.21
CA GLU A 487 16.84 -4.11 -16.28
C GLU A 487 16.51 -5.51 -15.72
N GLY A 488 15.30 -5.99 -16.02
CA GLY A 488 14.74 -7.24 -15.49
C GLY A 488 13.75 -7.09 -14.32
N TYR A 489 13.69 -5.93 -13.67
CA TYR A 489 12.63 -5.61 -12.70
C TYR A 489 11.24 -5.70 -13.36
N PRO A 490 10.19 -6.27 -12.71
CA PRO A 490 10.10 -6.73 -11.31
C PRO A 490 10.61 -8.14 -11.02
N GLY A 491 11.16 -8.82 -12.03
CA GLY A 491 11.79 -10.13 -11.92
C GLY A 491 13.25 -10.07 -11.42
N ALA A 492 14.09 -10.98 -11.88
CA ALA A 492 15.50 -10.99 -11.55
C ALA A 492 16.25 -9.88 -12.29
N TYR A 493 17.06 -9.11 -11.57
CA TYR A 493 17.83 -7.99 -12.11
C TYR A 493 19.26 -7.99 -11.57
N LYS A 494 20.17 -7.32 -12.30
CA LYS A 494 21.58 -7.20 -11.91
C LYS A 494 21.77 -6.06 -10.91
N LYS A 495 22.59 -6.27 -9.88
CA LYS A 495 23.03 -5.24 -8.93
C LYS A 495 24.47 -4.82 -9.19
N GLY A 496 24.88 -3.68 -8.64
CA GLY A 496 26.23 -3.13 -8.72
C GLY A 496 26.57 -2.46 -10.06
N THR A 497 25.58 -2.17 -10.91
CA THR A 497 25.80 -1.45 -12.18
C THR A 497 25.98 0.05 -11.90
N VAL A 498 26.98 0.66 -12.53
CA VAL A 498 27.38 2.05 -12.27
C VAL A 498 26.38 3.02 -12.88
N ILE A 499 26.04 4.06 -12.12
CA ILE A 499 25.16 5.15 -12.51
C ILE A 499 26.00 6.43 -12.51
N LYS A 500 25.93 7.21 -13.59
CA LYS A 500 26.66 8.47 -13.73
C LYS A 500 25.74 9.61 -14.10
N ASN A 501 26.30 10.82 -14.09
CA ASN A 501 25.68 12.06 -14.51
C ASN A 501 24.44 12.50 -13.69
N LEU A 502 24.33 12.07 -12.43
CA LEU A 502 23.19 12.44 -11.58
C LEU A 502 23.15 13.94 -11.26
N ASP A 503 24.32 14.54 -11.00
CA ASP A 503 24.42 15.98 -10.72
C ASP A 503 24.11 16.81 -11.96
N GLU A 504 24.57 16.37 -13.14
CA GLU A 504 24.29 16.99 -14.43
C GLU A 504 22.81 16.89 -14.79
N ALA A 505 22.18 15.75 -14.54
CA ALA A 505 20.75 15.55 -14.77
C ALA A 505 19.89 16.45 -13.87
N GLU A 506 20.26 16.65 -12.60
CA GLU A 506 19.60 17.64 -11.73
C GLU A 506 19.81 19.09 -12.19
N GLN A 507 20.86 19.38 -12.96
CA GLN A 507 21.16 20.72 -13.48
C GLN A 507 20.37 21.09 -14.74
N VAL A 508 19.72 20.13 -15.41
CA VAL A 508 18.86 20.37 -16.57
C VAL A 508 17.81 21.44 -16.29
N SER A 509 17.24 21.43 -15.07
CA SER A 509 16.30 22.46 -14.63
C SER A 509 16.31 22.59 -13.11
N PRO A 510 16.19 23.80 -12.54
CA PRO A 510 16.01 23.96 -11.09
C PRO A 510 14.69 23.36 -10.56
N ALA A 511 13.79 22.93 -11.46
CA ALA A 511 12.55 22.25 -11.13
C ALA A 511 12.68 20.72 -11.09
N VAL A 512 13.84 20.16 -11.47
CA VAL A 512 14.16 18.73 -11.41
C VAL A 512 14.74 18.38 -10.04
N LYS A 513 14.36 17.21 -9.54
CA LYS A 513 14.97 16.54 -8.40
C LYS A 513 15.08 15.06 -8.70
N ILE A 514 16.28 14.50 -8.50
CA ILE A 514 16.51 13.07 -8.53
C ILE A 514 16.44 12.55 -7.11
N PHE A 515 15.51 11.63 -6.96
CA PHE A 515 15.23 10.93 -5.74
C PHE A 515 15.90 9.55 -5.87
N HIS A 516 16.81 9.19 -4.95
CA HIS A 516 17.47 7.89 -4.85
C HIS A 516 16.65 6.81 -4.12
N ALA A 517 16.66 5.59 -4.67
CA ALA A 517 16.04 4.40 -4.10
C ALA A 517 17.07 3.37 -3.66
N GLY A 518 17.08 2.22 -4.34
CA GLY A 518 18.13 1.22 -4.27
C GLY A 518 19.38 1.72 -4.98
N THR A 519 20.03 2.74 -4.42
CA THR A 519 21.40 3.12 -4.79
C THR A 519 22.35 2.79 -3.64
N ALA A 520 23.59 2.45 -3.99
CA ALA A 520 24.69 2.26 -3.05
C ALA A 520 25.95 2.96 -3.60
N PHE A 521 26.99 3.06 -2.76
CA PHE A 521 28.33 3.36 -3.26
C PHE A 521 29.10 2.07 -3.51
N ASP A 522 29.85 2.01 -4.59
CA ASP A 522 30.88 1.00 -4.77
C ASP A 522 32.16 1.34 -3.98
N THR A 523 33.19 0.51 -4.10
CA THR A 523 34.49 0.72 -3.44
C THR A 523 35.28 1.93 -3.94
N TYR A 524 34.89 2.49 -5.09
CA TYR A 524 35.52 3.65 -5.71
C TYR A 524 34.74 4.95 -5.42
N GLY A 525 33.60 4.85 -4.72
CA GLY A 525 32.72 5.99 -4.43
C GLY A 525 31.75 6.33 -5.56
N ASN A 526 31.60 5.48 -6.57
CA ASN A 526 30.59 5.68 -7.61
C ASN A 526 29.21 5.25 -7.12
N PHE A 527 28.16 5.90 -7.62
CA PHE A 527 26.81 5.41 -7.45
C PHE A 527 26.61 4.11 -8.23
N VAL A 528 26.00 3.12 -7.60
CA VAL A 528 25.60 1.86 -8.23
C VAL A 528 24.15 1.51 -7.91
N ALA A 529 23.49 0.82 -8.84
CA ALA A 529 22.16 0.24 -8.61
C ALA A 529 22.25 -0.92 -7.61
N ALA A 530 21.53 -0.84 -6.50
CA ALA A 530 21.44 -1.85 -5.45
C ALA A 530 20.06 -2.50 -5.36
N GLY A 531 19.12 -2.08 -6.20
CA GLY A 531 17.69 -2.39 -6.09
C GLY A 531 16.93 -2.51 -7.40
N GLY A 532 15.68 -2.96 -7.33
CA GLY A 532 14.79 -3.05 -8.48
C GLY A 532 14.41 -1.65 -9.00
N ARG A 533 13.82 -0.81 -8.15
CA ARG A 533 13.65 0.62 -8.43
C ARG A 533 14.84 1.39 -7.86
N VAL A 534 15.43 2.28 -8.66
CA VAL A 534 16.76 2.84 -8.37
C VAL A 534 16.75 4.35 -8.28
N LEU A 535 16.04 5.04 -9.18
CA LEU A 535 15.90 6.49 -9.15
C LEU A 535 14.43 6.87 -9.41
N GLY A 536 13.99 7.97 -8.81
CA GLY A 536 12.79 8.70 -9.21
C GLY A 536 13.19 10.06 -9.76
N VAL A 537 13.17 10.22 -11.08
CA VAL A 537 13.46 11.50 -11.72
C VAL A 537 12.18 12.31 -11.72
N THR A 538 12.15 13.33 -10.88
CA THR A 538 10.93 14.11 -10.59
C THR A 538 11.10 15.54 -11.04
N ALA A 539 10.07 16.11 -11.69
CA ALA A 539 10.10 17.51 -12.09
C ALA A 539 8.77 18.22 -11.84
N LYS A 540 8.85 19.53 -11.63
CA LYS A 540 7.70 20.43 -11.60
C LYS A 540 7.51 21.21 -12.89
N GLY A 541 6.26 21.49 -13.22
CA GLY A 541 5.87 22.32 -14.36
C GLY A 541 4.54 23.04 -14.11
N LYS A 542 4.25 24.05 -14.93
CA LYS A 542 2.95 24.76 -14.85
C LYS A 542 1.78 23.87 -15.29
N ASP A 543 2.08 22.86 -16.10
CA ASP A 543 1.18 21.80 -16.56
C ASP A 543 1.94 20.46 -16.63
N ILE A 544 1.22 19.39 -16.94
CA ILE A 544 1.77 18.03 -16.93
C ILE A 544 2.77 17.84 -18.08
N GLU A 545 2.56 18.50 -19.22
CA GLU A 545 3.44 18.50 -20.39
C GLU A 545 4.81 19.07 -20.03
N GLU A 546 4.84 20.25 -19.40
CA GLU A 546 6.10 20.86 -18.99
C GLU A 546 6.80 20.04 -17.90
N ALA A 547 6.06 19.52 -16.92
CA ALA A 547 6.63 18.67 -15.87
C ALA A 547 7.25 17.40 -16.48
N ARG A 548 6.54 16.74 -17.41
CA ARG A 548 7.04 15.57 -18.14
C ARG A 548 8.28 15.91 -18.95
N ALA A 549 8.23 16.95 -19.79
CA ALA A 549 9.35 17.33 -20.64
C ALA A 549 10.64 17.49 -19.82
N LYS A 550 10.60 18.23 -18.72
CA LYS A 550 11.76 18.40 -17.84
C LYS A 550 12.25 17.10 -17.19
N ALA A 551 11.33 16.21 -16.79
CA ALA A 551 11.71 14.93 -16.20
C ALA A 551 12.40 14.03 -17.24
N TYR A 552 11.88 13.97 -18.47
CA TYR A 552 12.49 13.20 -19.56
C TYR A 552 13.80 13.83 -20.07
N ASP A 553 13.89 15.16 -20.16
CA ASP A 553 15.14 15.86 -20.49
C ASP A 553 16.25 15.53 -19.47
N ALA A 554 15.90 15.38 -18.18
CA ALA A 554 16.84 14.95 -17.15
C ALA A 554 17.20 13.47 -17.27
N LEU A 555 16.25 12.60 -17.62
CA LEU A 555 16.50 11.18 -17.88
C LEU A 555 17.51 10.97 -19.02
N ASP A 556 17.42 11.77 -20.09
CA ASP A 556 18.33 11.71 -21.25
C ASP A 556 19.80 12.03 -20.87
N VAL A 557 20.02 12.67 -19.73
CA VAL A 557 21.37 13.01 -19.23
C VAL A 557 21.95 11.91 -18.33
N VAL A 558 21.10 11.14 -17.63
CA VAL A 558 21.53 10.06 -16.74
C VAL A 558 22.23 8.96 -17.55
N ASP A 559 23.50 8.69 -17.26
CA ASP A 559 24.26 7.61 -17.89
C ASP A 559 24.16 6.35 -17.04
N TRP A 560 23.18 5.51 -17.37
CA TRP A 560 22.99 4.19 -16.78
C TRP A 560 22.38 3.21 -17.80
N PRO A 561 23.20 2.51 -18.60
CA PRO A 561 22.72 1.66 -19.70
C PRO A 561 22.01 0.39 -19.23
N GLU A 562 22.18 -0.04 -17.98
CA GLU A 562 21.44 -1.15 -17.38
C GLU A 562 20.15 -0.73 -16.66
N GLY A 563 19.75 0.54 -16.80
CA GLY A 563 18.48 1.07 -16.32
C GLY A 563 17.46 1.19 -17.45
N PHE A 564 16.18 1.06 -17.10
CA PHE A 564 15.07 1.36 -18.00
C PHE A 564 13.98 2.16 -17.27
N TYR A 565 13.11 2.81 -18.04
CA TYR A 565 11.96 3.55 -17.54
C TYR A 565 10.83 3.54 -18.58
N ARG A 566 9.62 3.91 -18.13
CA ARG A 566 8.47 4.12 -19.03
C ARG A 566 8.51 5.50 -19.67
N HIS A 567 8.05 5.60 -20.91
CA HIS A 567 8.01 6.85 -21.69
C HIS A 567 6.63 7.55 -21.65
N ASP A 568 5.63 6.87 -21.09
CA ASP A 568 4.24 7.33 -21.13
C ASP A 568 3.72 7.90 -19.80
N ILE A 569 4.53 7.95 -18.73
CA ILE A 569 4.10 8.41 -17.39
C ILE A 569 3.34 9.74 -17.45
N GLY A 570 2.09 9.74 -16.97
CA GLY A 570 1.19 10.91 -16.97
C GLY A 570 0.29 11.02 -18.19
N TRP A 571 0.20 9.97 -19.03
CA TRP A 571 -0.59 10.04 -20.27
C TRP A 571 -2.10 10.19 -20.02
N ARG A 572 -2.61 9.69 -18.88
CA ARG A 572 -4.02 9.83 -18.49
C ARG A 572 -4.39 11.28 -18.23
N ALA A 573 -3.55 12.03 -17.51
CA ALA A 573 -3.74 13.47 -17.30
C ALA A 573 -3.78 14.27 -18.61
N LEU A 574 -2.96 13.92 -19.59
CA LEU A 574 -2.96 14.58 -20.90
C LEU A 574 -4.31 14.46 -21.61
N ARG A 575 -5.00 13.31 -21.48
CA ARG A 575 -6.32 13.09 -22.10
C ARG A 575 -7.39 14.00 -21.51
N HIS A 576 -7.39 14.21 -20.18
CA HIS A 576 -8.37 15.08 -19.52
C HIS A 576 -8.25 16.54 -19.97
N ARG A 577 -7.03 17.04 -20.24
CA ARG A 577 -6.84 18.40 -20.73
C ARG A 577 -7.43 18.59 -22.13
N HIS A 578 -7.23 17.64 -23.03
CA HIS A 578 -7.81 17.69 -24.37
C HIS A 578 -9.35 17.63 -24.34
N MET A 579 -9.94 16.90 -23.39
CA MET A 579 -11.40 16.88 -23.21
C MET A 579 -11.96 18.16 -22.61
N ALA A 580 -11.19 18.91 -21.80
CA ALA A 580 -11.61 20.21 -21.25
C ALA A 580 -11.42 21.38 -22.23
N ALA A 581 -10.63 21.20 -23.30
CA ALA A 581 -10.38 22.20 -24.34
C ALA A 581 -11.35 22.10 -25.54
N HIS A 582 -12.20 21.08 -25.56
CA HIS A 582 -13.29 20.85 -26.52
C HIS A 582 -14.64 21.00 -25.81
#